data_AF-A0A7D3ZL42-F1
#
_entry.id   AF-A0A7D3ZL42-F1
#
_cell.length_a   1.000
_cell.length_b   1.000
_cell.length_c   1.000
_cell.angle_alpha   90.00
_cell.angle_beta   90.00
_cell.angle_gamma   90.00
#
_symmetry.space_group_name_H-M   'P 1'
#
loop_
_entity.id
_entity.type
_entity.pdbx_description
1 polymer ?
#
loop_
_entity_poly.entity_id
_entity_poly.type
_entity_poly.pdbx_seq_one_letter_code
_entity_poly.pdbx_strand_id
1 'polypeptide(L)'
;MRLLLALGEDDYETIAADAAEALDGAPGADGTAREVTADEFTAYLADQRTWPETIASDRVLRAFRDLDLAGIVARVDHACCQNCGIAEIGGEVPDGEQHAYRGYAFSHRQDMQNAVDGGGLTIAYGVFTDAETPADQTGIGREVAAALRRHGLDVRWSGDPGERIEVPLTWRRRRFGELAARPGEPAPEPPAGDRLDVTFCDYHRGRHADDDVPMTLAGAKDVLAALTPWKDNFAVFEGPAGGVLQVCWEEGRRLWLERPDAEARCSHGRYATPSEVEDLLTVLAREGDVAVGLLGDVAVDHWES
;
A
#
# COMPACT_ATOMS: atom_id res chain seq x y z
N MET A 1 -17.65 -5.57 -7.76
CA MET A 1 -17.10 -4.60 -8.75
C MET A 1 -16.60 -3.26 -8.17
N ARG A 2 -17.43 -2.23 -7.84
CA ARG A 2 -16.91 -0.90 -7.42
C ARG A 2 -15.94 -0.93 -6.25
N LEU A 3 -16.18 -1.79 -5.27
CA LEU A 3 -15.26 -2.06 -4.17
C LEU A 3 -13.88 -2.52 -4.67
N LEU A 4 -13.83 -3.60 -5.45
CA LEU A 4 -12.58 -4.16 -6.00
C LEU A 4 -11.83 -3.15 -6.90
N LEU A 5 -12.59 -2.37 -7.69
CA LEU A 5 -12.06 -1.25 -8.47
C LEU A 5 -11.43 -0.16 -7.61
N ALA A 6 -12.03 0.16 -6.46
CA ALA A 6 -11.51 1.18 -5.57
C ALA A 6 -10.39 0.67 -4.64
N LEU A 7 -10.31 -0.64 -4.39
CA LEU A 7 -9.26 -1.26 -3.60
C LEU A 7 -7.94 -1.39 -4.33
N GLY A 8 -7.94 -1.48 -5.66
CA GLY A 8 -6.69 -1.42 -6.44
C GLY A 8 -5.90 -2.72 -6.52
N GLU A 9 -6.43 -3.85 -6.07
CA GLU A 9 -5.62 -5.08 -5.87
C GLU A 9 -5.76 -6.11 -7.00
N ASP A 10 -6.95 -6.23 -7.59
CA ASP A 10 -7.26 -7.25 -8.59
C ASP A 10 -7.08 -6.77 -10.04
N ASP A 11 -6.83 -7.65 -11.00
CA ASP A 11 -6.84 -7.25 -12.41
C ASP A 11 -8.28 -7.21 -12.99
N TYR A 12 -8.39 -6.82 -14.26
CA TYR A 12 -9.68 -6.79 -14.96
C TYR A 12 -10.36 -8.16 -14.99
N GLU A 13 -9.63 -9.25 -15.25
CA GLU A 13 -10.23 -10.57 -15.42
C GLU A 13 -10.79 -11.10 -14.10
N THR A 14 -10.10 -10.85 -12.99
CA THR A 14 -10.55 -11.20 -11.66
C THR A 14 -11.81 -10.42 -11.27
N ILE A 15 -11.84 -9.10 -11.53
CA ILE A 15 -13.02 -8.28 -11.24
C ILE A 15 -14.22 -8.67 -12.13
N ALA A 16 -13.98 -8.99 -13.41
CA ALA A 16 -15.02 -9.43 -14.32
C ALA A 16 -15.59 -10.80 -13.94
N ALA A 17 -14.74 -11.72 -13.47
CA ALA A 17 -15.16 -13.03 -12.98
C ALA A 17 -16.02 -12.91 -11.70
N ASP A 18 -15.60 -12.09 -10.73
CA ASP A 18 -16.40 -11.79 -9.52
C ASP A 18 -17.76 -11.16 -9.89
N ALA A 19 -17.77 -10.22 -10.84
CA ALA A 19 -19.01 -9.62 -11.34
C ALA A 19 -19.92 -10.64 -12.03
N ALA A 20 -19.36 -11.61 -12.75
CA ALA A 20 -20.14 -12.68 -13.38
C ALA A 20 -20.74 -13.64 -12.36
N GLU A 21 -20.01 -13.99 -11.30
CA GLU A 21 -20.52 -14.81 -10.19
C GLU A 21 -21.67 -14.11 -9.45
N ALA A 22 -21.58 -12.79 -9.26
CA ALA A 22 -22.68 -12.02 -8.66
C ALA A 22 -23.97 -12.00 -9.53
N LEU A 23 -23.87 -12.29 -10.83
CA LEU A 23 -24.97 -12.37 -11.78
C LEU A 23 -25.44 -13.82 -12.06
N ASP A 24 -24.98 -14.80 -11.26
CA ASP A 24 -25.21 -16.22 -11.51
C ASP A 24 -26.69 -16.56 -11.80
N GLY A 25 -26.90 -17.44 -12.79
CA GLY A 25 -28.23 -17.84 -13.27
C GLY A 25 -28.87 -16.95 -14.34
N ALA A 26 -28.28 -15.81 -14.69
CA ALA A 26 -28.77 -14.97 -15.79
C ALA A 26 -28.19 -15.41 -17.17
N PRO A 27 -29.01 -15.55 -18.24
CA PRO A 27 -28.50 -15.79 -19.59
C PRO A 27 -27.56 -14.67 -20.03
N GLY A 28 -26.32 -15.01 -20.41
CA GLY A 28 -25.32 -14.01 -20.83
C GLY A 28 -24.69 -13.22 -19.68
N ALA A 29 -24.76 -13.72 -18.44
CA ALA A 29 -24.15 -13.12 -17.25
C ALA A 29 -22.67 -12.73 -17.47
N ASP A 30 -21.88 -13.64 -18.04
CA ASP A 30 -20.46 -13.44 -18.30
C ASP A 30 -20.19 -12.29 -19.30
N GLY A 31 -20.91 -12.25 -20.43
CA GLY A 31 -20.78 -11.15 -21.39
C GLY A 31 -21.20 -9.81 -20.79
N THR A 32 -22.32 -9.79 -20.06
CA THR A 32 -22.84 -8.60 -19.39
C THR A 32 -21.88 -8.10 -18.31
N ALA A 33 -21.31 -9.01 -17.51
CA ALA A 33 -20.34 -8.68 -16.46
C ALA A 33 -19.08 -8.05 -17.05
N ARG A 34 -18.55 -8.60 -18.14
CA ARG A 34 -17.39 -8.05 -18.84
C ARG A 34 -17.67 -6.66 -19.41
N GLU A 35 -18.80 -6.47 -20.10
CA GLU A 35 -19.18 -5.16 -20.65
C GLU A 35 -19.29 -4.10 -19.55
N VAL A 36 -20.01 -4.41 -18.46
CA VAL A 36 -20.17 -3.50 -17.33
C VAL A 36 -18.84 -3.22 -16.61
N THR A 37 -17.97 -4.22 -16.50
CA THR A 37 -16.64 -4.06 -15.89
C THR A 37 -15.77 -3.15 -16.75
N ALA A 38 -15.78 -3.31 -18.08
CA ALA A 38 -15.00 -2.45 -18.98
C ALA A 38 -15.45 -0.98 -18.92
N ASP A 39 -16.76 -0.73 -18.84
CA ASP A 39 -17.33 0.61 -18.70
C ASP A 39 -16.92 1.26 -17.37
N GLU A 40 -16.98 0.52 -16.26
CA GLU A 40 -16.59 1.04 -14.94
C GLU A 40 -15.08 1.23 -14.82
N PHE A 41 -14.25 0.38 -15.43
CA PHE A 41 -12.80 0.62 -15.58
C PHE A 41 -12.54 1.91 -16.37
N THR A 42 -13.26 2.12 -17.47
CA THR A 42 -13.11 3.32 -18.31
C THR A 42 -13.46 4.58 -17.52
N ALA A 43 -14.58 4.57 -16.79
CA ALA A 43 -14.99 5.67 -15.94
C ALA A 43 -13.99 5.92 -14.79
N TYR A 44 -13.54 4.85 -14.12
CA TYR A 44 -12.61 4.93 -13.00
C TYR A 44 -11.26 5.51 -13.43
N LEU A 45 -10.68 5.01 -14.52
CA LEU A 45 -9.41 5.50 -15.05
C LEU A 45 -9.53 6.94 -15.58
N ALA A 46 -10.71 7.34 -16.05
CA ALA A 46 -10.98 8.73 -16.40
C ALA A 46 -11.02 9.65 -15.18
N ASP A 47 -11.69 9.23 -14.10
CA ASP A 47 -11.69 9.96 -12.82
C ASP A 47 -10.27 10.04 -12.23
N GLN A 48 -9.52 8.93 -12.25
CA GLN A 48 -8.15 8.83 -11.73
C GLN A 48 -7.21 9.90 -12.29
N ARG A 49 -7.36 10.28 -13.57
CA ARG A 49 -6.56 11.35 -14.21
C ARG A 49 -6.77 12.73 -13.59
N THR A 50 -7.87 12.94 -12.88
CA THR A 50 -8.19 14.22 -12.22
C THR A 50 -7.65 14.30 -10.79
N TRP A 51 -7.15 13.19 -10.26
CA TRP A 51 -6.74 13.14 -8.86
C TRP A 51 -5.42 13.89 -8.64
N PRO A 52 -5.24 14.52 -7.47
CA PRO A 52 -3.94 15.09 -7.09
C PRO A 52 -2.86 14.00 -7.00
N GLU A 53 -1.58 14.38 -6.92
CA GLU A 53 -0.45 13.44 -6.74
C GLU A 53 -0.62 12.56 -5.47
N THR A 54 -1.18 13.12 -4.40
CA THR A 54 -1.46 12.39 -3.16
C THR A 54 -2.95 12.46 -2.83
N ILE A 55 -3.60 11.30 -2.70
CA ILE A 55 -5.01 11.17 -2.29
C ILE A 55 -5.12 10.74 -0.82
N ALA A 56 -6.33 10.83 -0.25
CA ALA A 56 -6.58 10.49 1.15
C ALA A 56 -6.19 9.05 1.50
N SER A 57 -6.48 8.08 0.62
CA SER A 57 -6.08 6.68 0.82
C SER A 57 -4.55 6.51 0.88
N ASP A 58 -3.76 7.30 0.14
CA ASP A 58 -2.29 7.25 0.24
C ASP A 58 -1.81 7.73 1.61
N ARG A 59 -2.51 8.70 2.23
CA ARG A 59 -2.19 9.19 3.58
C ARG A 59 -2.56 8.17 4.65
N VAL A 60 -3.66 7.43 4.46
CA VAL A 60 -4.04 6.32 5.35
C VAL A 60 -2.97 5.23 5.31
N LEU A 61 -2.52 4.80 4.13
CA LEU A 61 -1.49 3.76 4.01
C LEU A 61 -0.17 4.19 4.65
N ARG A 62 0.26 5.46 4.49
CA ARG A 62 1.42 6.01 5.21
C ARG A 62 1.24 6.04 6.72
N ALA A 63 0.05 6.42 7.22
CA ALA A 63 -0.25 6.36 8.64
C ALA A 63 -0.23 4.93 9.18
N PHE A 64 -0.74 3.97 8.42
CA PHE A 64 -0.73 2.55 8.77
C PHE A 64 0.71 2.01 8.78
N ARG A 65 1.53 2.44 7.82
CA ARG A 65 2.97 2.14 7.80
C ARG A 65 3.67 2.61 9.07
N ASP A 66 3.44 3.86 9.47
CA ASP A 66 4.01 4.40 10.72
C ASP A 66 3.57 3.59 11.95
N LEU A 67 2.33 3.08 11.95
CA LEU A 67 1.81 2.24 13.03
C LEU A 67 2.50 0.87 13.08
N ASP A 68 2.69 0.21 11.93
CA ASP A 68 3.42 -1.06 11.85
C ASP A 68 4.86 -0.91 12.38
N LEU A 69 5.53 0.19 12.02
CA LEU A 69 6.86 0.53 12.51
C LEU A 69 6.88 0.82 14.02
N ALA A 70 5.75 1.26 14.60
CA ALA A 70 5.59 1.56 16.02
C ALA A 70 5.02 0.38 16.85
N GLY A 71 4.99 -0.84 16.30
CA GLY A 71 4.50 -2.02 17.02
C GLY A 71 2.99 -2.17 17.06
N ILE A 72 2.27 -1.56 16.10
CA ILE A 72 0.82 -1.69 15.96
C ILE A 72 0.52 -2.25 14.56
N VAL A 73 0.01 -3.48 14.49
CA VAL A 73 -0.36 -4.09 13.20
C VAL A 73 -1.49 -3.29 12.56
N ALA A 74 -1.27 -2.73 11.38
CA ALA A 74 -2.25 -1.86 10.73
C ALA A 74 -2.68 -2.40 9.36
N ARG A 75 -3.96 -2.78 9.18
CA ARG A 75 -4.45 -3.41 7.94
C ARG A 75 -5.73 -2.78 7.43
N VAL A 76 -5.69 -2.21 6.22
CA VAL A 76 -6.93 -1.88 5.51
C VAL A 76 -7.46 -3.15 4.85
N ASP A 77 -8.78 -3.21 4.67
CA ASP A 77 -9.45 -4.32 3.98
C ASP A 77 -9.18 -5.72 4.56
N HIS A 78 -9.18 -5.82 5.88
CA HIS A 78 -8.87 -7.05 6.60
C HIS A 78 -10.12 -7.77 7.09
N ALA A 79 -10.29 -9.03 6.65
CA ALA A 79 -11.43 -9.89 6.95
C ALA A 79 -12.80 -9.33 6.51
N CYS A 80 -13.84 -10.15 6.59
CA CYS A 80 -15.18 -9.79 6.11
C CYS A 80 -15.94 -8.85 7.07
N CYS A 81 -15.70 -8.98 8.38
CA CYS A 81 -16.40 -8.25 9.43
C CYS A 81 -15.53 -8.07 10.68
N GLN A 82 -15.98 -7.25 11.62
CA GLN A 82 -15.24 -6.93 12.85
C GLN A 82 -14.82 -8.16 13.67
N ASN A 83 -15.72 -9.12 13.88
CA ASN A 83 -15.40 -10.29 14.71
C ASN A 83 -14.34 -11.20 14.06
N CYS A 84 -14.42 -11.41 12.74
CA CYS A 84 -13.40 -12.14 11.99
C CYS A 84 -12.07 -11.38 12.05
N GLY A 85 -12.09 -10.06 11.83
CA GLY A 85 -10.88 -9.23 11.89
C GLY A 85 -10.18 -9.32 13.24
N ILE A 86 -10.91 -9.26 14.37
CA ILE A 86 -10.30 -9.42 15.70
C ILE A 86 -9.68 -10.82 15.88
N ALA A 87 -10.35 -11.86 15.37
CA ALA A 87 -9.86 -13.23 15.49
C ALA A 87 -8.63 -13.52 14.62
N GLU A 88 -8.50 -12.84 13.47
CA GLU A 88 -7.52 -13.14 12.43
C GLU A 88 -6.31 -12.19 12.45
N ILE A 89 -6.47 -10.95 12.94
CA ILE A 89 -5.41 -9.91 12.87
C ILE A 89 -4.13 -10.29 13.63
N GLY A 90 -4.21 -11.17 14.61
CA GLY A 90 -3.02 -11.71 15.28
C GLY A 90 -2.12 -12.54 14.36
N GLY A 91 -2.70 -13.16 13.32
CA GLY A 91 -1.97 -13.93 12.31
C GLY A 91 -1.16 -13.08 11.33
N GLU A 92 -1.36 -11.76 11.33
CA GLU A 92 -0.57 -10.81 10.53
C GLU A 92 0.80 -10.51 11.17
N VAL A 93 1.03 -10.96 12.41
CA VAL A 93 2.32 -10.83 13.08
C VAL A 93 3.20 -12.03 12.69
N PRO A 94 4.43 -11.81 12.17
CA PRO A 94 5.35 -12.89 11.86
C PRO A 94 5.65 -13.76 13.07
N ASP A 95 5.89 -15.03 12.78
CA ASP A 95 6.29 -16.00 13.79
C ASP A 95 7.58 -15.56 14.50
N GLY A 96 7.54 -15.50 15.84
CA GLY A 96 8.67 -15.08 16.67
C GLY A 96 8.71 -13.59 16.98
N GLU A 97 7.84 -12.77 16.39
CA GLU A 97 7.78 -11.32 16.61
C GLU A 97 6.62 -10.87 17.50
N GLN A 98 5.84 -11.79 18.08
CA GLN A 98 4.62 -11.44 18.84
C GLN A 98 4.85 -10.43 19.97
N HIS A 99 6.02 -10.49 20.63
CA HIS A 99 6.39 -9.55 21.70
C HIS A 99 6.71 -8.13 21.21
N ALA A 100 6.98 -7.96 19.91
CA ALA A 100 7.29 -6.67 19.30
C ALA A 100 6.03 -5.89 18.88
N TYR A 101 4.85 -6.49 19.06
CA TYR A 101 3.54 -5.92 18.73
C TYR A 101 2.64 -5.85 19.96
N ARG A 102 2.11 -4.66 20.22
CA ARG A 102 1.28 -4.36 21.40
C ARG A 102 -0.20 -4.24 21.07
N GLY A 103 -0.54 -4.00 19.82
CA GLY A 103 -1.92 -3.86 19.39
C GLY A 103 -2.09 -3.85 17.89
N TYR A 104 -3.31 -3.55 17.47
CA TYR A 104 -3.72 -3.57 16.08
C TYR A 104 -4.67 -2.42 15.74
N ALA A 105 -4.77 -2.14 14.45
CA ALA A 105 -5.77 -1.28 13.84
C ALA A 105 -6.19 -1.86 12.48
N PHE A 106 -7.48 -1.94 12.20
CA PHE A 106 -7.93 -2.44 10.91
C PHE A 106 -9.27 -1.87 10.45
N SER A 107 -9.51 -1.92 9.15
CA SER A 107 -10.83 -1.71 8.53
C SER A 107 -11.24 -3.00 7.84
N HIS A 108 -12.44 -3.51 8.13
CA HIS A 108 -12.92 -4.74 7.47
C HIS A 108 -13.64 -4.44 6.16
N ARG A 109 -13.93 -5.49 5.38
CA ARG A 109 -14.56 -5.38 4.05
C ARG A 109 -15.80 -4.46 4.01
N GLN A 110 -16.70 -4.56 4.99
CA GLN A 110 -17.87 -3.66 5.05
C GLN A 110 -17.51 -2.19 5.36
N ASP A 111 -16.46 -1.92 6.15
CA ASP A 111 -15.99 -0.55 6.38
C ASP A 111 -15.35 0.01 5.10
N MET A 112 -14.65 -0.84 4.34
CA MET A 112 -14.10 -0.48 3.02
C MET A 112 -15.20 -0.16 2.02
N GLN A 113 -16.27 -0.97 1.97
CA GLN A 113 -17.44 -0.69 1.12
C GLN A 113 -18.03 0.69 1.46
N ASN A 114 -18.25 0.98 2.73
CA ASN A 114 -18.75 2.29 3.17
C ASN A 114 -17.79 3.43 2.76
N ALA A 115 -16.48 3.23 2.89
CA ALA A 115 -15.48 4.22 2.50
C ALA A 115 -15.47 4.46 0.98
N VAL A 116 -15.61 3.42 0.17
CA VAL A 116 -15.71 3.51 -1.29
C VAL A 116 -16.97 4.26 -1.71
N ASP A 117 -18.08 4.03 -1.01
CA ASP A 117 -19.36 4.72 -1.26
C ASP A 117 -19.39 6.16 -0.72
N GLY A 118 -18.28 6.63 -0.12
CA GLY A 118 -18.13 8.00 0.39
C GLY A 118 -18.68 8.23 1.80
N GLY A 119 -19.02 7.16 2.53
CA GLY A 119 -19.46 7.20 3.92
C GLY A 119 -18.34 7.36 4.95
N GLY A 120 -17.07 7.41 4.52
CA GLY A 120 -15.89 7.46 5.40
C GLY A 120 -15.33 6.08 5.74
N LEU A 121 -14.07 6.08 6.17
CA LEU A 121 -13.36 4.88 6.62
C LEU A 121 -13.49 4.73 8.13
N THR A 122 -13.96 3.57 8.57
CA THR A 122 -14.00 3.21 9.99
C THR A 122 -12.86 2.26 10.31
N ILE A 123 -12.18 2.51 11.42
CA ILE A 123 -10.99 1.77 11.86
C ILE A 123 -11.27 1.23 13.27
N ALA A 124 -11.34 -0.09 13.38
CA ALA A 124 -11.29 -0.81 14.64
C ALA A 124 -9.85 -0.85 15.17
N TYR A 125 -9.67 -0.89 16.48
CA TYR A 125 -8.36 -1.00 17.11
C TYR A 125 -8.46 -1.72 18.45
N GLY A 126 -7.34 -2.27 18.91
CA GLY A 126 -7.28 -3.02 20.16
C GLY A 126 -5.86 -3.42 20.53
N VAL A 127 -5.74 -4.15 21.63
CA VAL A 127 -4.46 -4.70 22.12
C VAL A 127 -4.39 -6.21 21.87
N PHE A 128 -3.18 -6.76 21.77
CA PHE A 128 -2.99 -8.22 21.67
C PHE A 128 -2.90 -8.92 23.03
N THR A 129 -2.78 -8.17 24.13
CA THR A 129 -2.58 -8.76 25.47
C THR A 129 -3.89 -9.24 26.10
N ASP A 130 -3.84 -10.40 26.76
CA ASP A 130 -4.93 -10.92 27.58
C ASP A 130 -5.26 -10.05 28.81
N ALA A 131 -4.34 -9.17 29.21
CA ALA A 131 -4.53 -8.19 30.28
C ALA A 131 -5.09 -6.87 29.74
N GLU A 132 -6.09 -6.94 28.84
CA GLU A 132 -6.71 -5.78 28.24
C GLU A 132 -7.38 -4.90 29.31
N THR A 133 -6.79 -3.74 29.59
CA THR A 133 -7.47 -2.68 30.32
C THR A 133 -8.04 -1.66 29.33
N PRO A 134 -9.17 -1.00 29.66
CA PRO A 134 -9.67 0.10 28.85
C PRO A 134 -8.63 1.20 28.60
N ALA A 135 -7.67 1.38 29.51
CA ALA A 135 -6.59 2.35 29.37
C ALA A 135 -5.59 1.96 28.28
N ASP A 136 -5.25 0.67 28.14
CA ASP A 136 -4.32 0.18 27.11
C ASP A 136 -4.94 0.30 25.72
N GLN A 137 -6.21 -0.09 25.57
CA GLN A 137 -6.96 0.07 24.32
C GLN A 137 -7.10 1.55 23.95
N THR A 138 -7.43 2.42 24.90
CA THR A 138 -7.44 3.88 24.69
C THR A 138 -6.06 4.40 24.26
N GLY A 139 -4.98 3.82 24.79
CA GLY A 139 -3.60 4.11 24.38
C GLY A 139 -3.39 3.84 22.89
N ILE A 140 -3.73 2.64 22.42
CA ILE A 140 -3.65 2.27 20.99
C ILE A 140 -4.52 3.22 20.15
N GLY A 141 -5.77 3.48 20.55
CA GLY A 141 -6.66 4.39 19.83
C GLY A 141 -6.08 5.81 19.66
N ARG A 142 -5.41 6.34 20.70
CA ARG A 142 -4.72 7.64 20.63
C ARG A 142 -3.58 7.63 19.63
N GLU A 143 -2.81 6.56 19.58
CA GLU A 143 -1.68 6.44 18.66
C GLU A 143 -2.13 6.30 17.21
N VAL A 144 -3.16 5.49 16.96
CA VAL A 144 -3.81 5.39 15.64
C VAL A 144 -4.33 6.75 15.20
N ALA A 145 -5.11 7.42 16.04
CA ALA A 145 -5.65 8.74 15.75
C ALA A 145 -4.54 9.79 15.52
N ALA A 146 -3.46 9.75 16.30
CA ALA A 146 -2.32 10.65 16.14
C ALA A 146 -1.54 10.38 14.84
N ALA A 147 -1.34 9.11 14.46
CA ALA A 147 -0.71 8.75 13.19
C ALA A 147 -1.52 9.29 12.00
N LEU A 148 -2.82 9.04 11.98
CA LEU A 148 -3.72 9.54 10.92
C LEU A 148 -3.68 11.08 10.82
N ARG A 149 -3.74 11.78 11.96
CA ARG A 149 -3.66 13.26 11.99
C ARG A 149 -2.31 13.80 11.52
N ARG A 150 -1.19 13.14 11.85
CA ARG A 150 0.15 13.52 11.36
C ARG A 150 0.23 13.51 9.83
N HIS A 151 -0.49 12.59 9.19
CA HIS A 151 -0.61 12.52 7.72
C HIS A 151 -1.71 13.43 7.16
N GLY A 152 -2.27 14.35 7.95
CA GLY A 152 -3.21 15.36 7.51
C GLY A 152 -4.62 14.83 7.22
N LEU A 153 -5.04 13.76 7.89
CA LEU A 153 -6.41 13.24 7.83
C LEU A 153 -7.27 13.87 8.94
N ASP A 154 -8.55 14.12 8.64
CA ASP A 154 -9.54 14.42 9.66
C ASP A 154 -9.90 13.14 10.42
N VAL A 155 -9.94 13.21 11.74
CA VAL A 155 -10.12 12.03 12.60
C VAL A 155 -11.14 12.32 13.68
N ARG A 156 -12.25 11.59 13.61
CA ARG A 156 -13.36 11.65 14.56
C ARG A 156 -13.28 10.45 15.49
N TRP A 157 -12.96 10.73 16.74
CA TRP A 157 -12.92 9.74 17.82
C TRP A 157 -12.98 10.49 19.16
N SER A 158 -13.86 10.05 20.06
CA SER A 158 -14.08 10.72 21.36
C SER A 158 -12.99 10.45 22.38
N GLY A 159 -12.17 9.42 22.15
CA GLY A 159 -11.26 8.87 23.16
C GLY A 159 -11.85 7.69 23.93
N ASP A 160 -13.10 7.30 23.66
CA ASP A 160 -13.74 6.12 24.24
C ASP A 160 -13.18 4.84 23.58
N PRO A 161 -12.61 3.88 24.35
CA PRO A 161 -12.14 2.61 23.81
C PRO A 161 -13.25 1.75 23.18
N GLY A 162 -14.53 1.98 23.52
CA GLY A 162 -15.68 1.30 22.91
C GLY A 162 -16.13 1.86 21.56
N GLU A 163 -15.58 2.99 21.12
CA GLU A 163 -15.89 3.60 19.82
C GLU A 163 -14.77 3.30 18.80
N ARG A 164 -15.15 3.10 17.53
CA ARG A 164 -14.19 2.99 16.43
C ARG A 164 -13.74 4.37 15.97
N ILE A 165 -12.58 4.45 15.33
CA ILE A 165 -12.06 5.69 14.76
C ILE A 165 -12.67 5.91 13.37
N GLU A 166 -13.24 7.09 13.12
CA GLU A 166 -13.79 7.44 11.81
C GLU A 166 -12.90 8.49 11.11
N VAL A 167 -12.65 8.24 9.82
CA VAL A 167 -11.88 9.13 8.93
C VAL A 167 -12.78 9.50 7.75
N PRO A 168 -13.27 10.76 7.66
CA PRO A 168 -14.09 11.20 6.54
C PRO A 168 -13.28 11.26 5.24
N LEU A 169 -13.45 10.25 4.39
CA LEU A 169 -12.82 10.17 3.08
C LEU A 169 -13.66 9.31 2.13
N THR A 170 -13.35 9.40 0.85
CA THR A 170 -13.76 8.41 -0.16
C THR A 170 -12.55 7.55 -0.48
N TRP A 171 -12.67 6.23 -0.28
CA TRP A 171 -11.57 5.31 -0.56
C TRP A 171 -11.45 5.08 -2.07
N ARG A 172 -10.22 5.19 -2.57
CA ARG A 172 -9.86 4.88 -3.96
C ARG A 172 -8.36 4.64 -4.06
N ARG A 173 -7.92 3.75 -4.93
CA ARG A 173 -6.51 3.46 -5.20
C ARG A 173 -6.19 3.69 -6.66
N ARG A 174 -4.96 4.10 -6.97
CA ARG A 174 -4.55 4.22 -8.37
C ARG A 174 -4.27 2.84 -8.94
N ARG A 175 -4.64 2.65 -10.21
CA ARG A 175 -4.35 1.44 -10.97
C ARG A 175 -3.31 1.76 -12.04
N PHE A 176 -2.32 0.89 -12.19
CA PHE A 176 -1.21 0.99 -13.14
C PHE A 176 -0.85 -0.40 -13.69
N GLY A 177 -0.17 -0.45 -14.84
CA GLY A 177 0.20 -1.73 -15.47
C GLY A 177 -1.02 -2.64 -15.66
N GLU A 178 -0.86 -3.94 -15.40
CA GLU A 178 -1.92 -4.95 -15.51
C GLU A 178 -3.19 -4.59 -14.71
N LEU A 179 -3.06 -3.91 -13.57
CA LEU A 179 -4.21 -3.48 -12.76
C LEU A 179 -5.08 -2.42 -13.45
N ALA A 180 -4.55 -1.72 -14.45
CA ALA A 180 -5.25 -0.74 -15.28
C ALA A 180 -5.55 -1.22 -16.70
N ALA A 181 -5.03 -2.38 -17.10
CA ALA A 181 -5.26 -2.95 -18.41
C ALA A 181 -6.71 -3.46 -18.54
N ARG A 182 -7.26 -3.39 -19.75
CA ARG A 182 -8.58 -3.96 -20.08
C ARG A 182 -8.60 -4.52 -21.51
N PRO A 183 -9.56 -5.39 -21.86
CA PRO A 183 -9.61 -6.00 -23.19
C PRO A 183 -9.62 -4.95 -24.30
N GLY A 184 -8.67 -5.04 -25.23
CA GLY A 184 -8.55 -4.14 -26.38
C GLY A 184 -7.93 -2.77 -26.08
N GLU A 185 -7.64 -2.44 -24.82
CA GLU A 185 -7.00 -1.19 -24.41
C GLU A 185 -5.91 -1.46 -23.36
N PRO A 186 -4.62 -1.43 -23.73
CA PRO A 186 -3.55 -1.61 -22.76
C PRO A 186 -3.54 -0.48 -21.72
N ALA A 187 -2.86 -0.72 -20.61
CA ALA A 187 -2.69 0.27 -19.55
C ALA A 187 -2.14 1.60 -20.11
N PRO A 188 -2.64 2.76 -19.66
CA PRO A 188 -2.07 4.03 -20.07
C PRO A 188 -0.61 4.13 -19.66
N GLU A 189 0.26 4.43 -20.63
CA GLU A 189 1.68 4.68 -20.35
C GLU A 189 1.86 5.91 -19.44
N PRO A 190 2.67 5.81 -18.38
CA PRO A 190 2.97 6.95 -17.53
C PRO A 190 3.76 8.02 -18.31
N PRO A 191 3.57 9.32 -18.01
CA PRO A 191 4.36 10.39 -18.62
C PRO A 191 5.85 10.20 -18.35
N ALA A 192 6.70 10.38 -19.37
CA ALA A 192 8.13 10.09 -19.27
C ALA A 192 8.87 10.81 -18.12
N GLY A 193 8.47 12.04 -17.77
CA GLY A 193 9.09 12.81 -16.68
C GLY A 193 8.66 12.42 -15.26
N ASP A 194 7.69 11.50 -15.13
CA ASP A 194 7.20 10.94 -13.88
C ASP A 194 7.24 9.40 -13.88
N ARG A 195 7.82 8.78 -14.92
CA ARG A 195 7.83 7.33 -15.10
C ARG A 195 8.93 6.71 -14.23
N LEU A 196 8.57 5.64 -13.53
CA LEU A 196 9.47 4.69 -12.92
C LEU A 196 9.04 3.29 -13.36
N ASP A 197 10.02 2.46 -13.70
CA ASP A 197 9.82 1.03 -13.92
C ASP A 197 10.09 0.32 -12.58
N VAL A 198 9.14 -0.47 -12.10
CA VAL A 198 9.15 -0.97 -10.71
C VAL A 198 8.91 -2.48 -10.67
N THR A 199 9.78 -3.19 -9.97
CA THR A 199 9.58 -4.58 -9.53
C THR A 199 9.50 -4.61 -8.00
N PHE A 200 8.74 -5.54 -7.45
CA PHE A 200 8.60 -5.64 -6.00
C PHE A 200 8.14 -7.03 -5.58
N CYS A 201 8.44 -7.40 -4.34
CA CYS A 201 7.92 -8.61 -3.74
C CYS A 201 7.52 -8.37 -2.27
N ASP A 202 6.26 -8.61 -1.97
CA ASP A 202 5.73 -8.77 -0.62
C ASP A 202 5.34 -10.24 -0.43
N TYR A 203 6.32 -11.04 0.01
CA TYR A 203 6.16 -12.48 0.17
C TYR A 203 5.02 -12.84 1.12
N HIS A 204 4.84 -12.04 2.15
CA HIS A 204 3.89 -12.29 3.22
C HIS A 204 2.44 -12.14 2.75
N ARG A 205 2.21 -11.26 1.75
CA ARG A 205 0.89 -11.05 1.15
C ARG A 205 0.74 -11.68 -0.23
N GLY A 206 1.77 -12.35 -0.74
CA GLY A 206 1.79 -12.86 -2.11
C GLY A 206 1.66 -11.77 -3.18
N ARG A 207 1.94 -10.51 -2.85
CA ARG A 207 1.82 -9.37 -3.77
C ARG A 207 3.18 -9.10 -4.40
N HIS A 208 3.34 -9.42 -5.67
CA HIS A 208 4.61 -9.32 -6.37
C HIS A 208 4.43 -8.86 -7.82
N ALA A 209 5.49 -8.29 -8.37
CA ALA A 209 5.65 -8.00 -9.79
C ALA A 209 7.08 -8.39 -10.17
N ASP A 210 7.20 -9.52 -10.88
CA ASP A 210 8.49 -10.09 -11.29
C ASP A 210 9.06 -9.38 -12.53
N ASP A 211 8.19 -8.80 -13.36
CA ASP A 211 8.53 -7.99 -14.52
C ASP A 211 8.39 -6.50 -14.21
N ASP A 212 9.11 -5.65 -14.93
CA ASP A 212 9.06 -4.21 -14.79
C ASP A 212 7.65 -3.65 -15.05
N VAL A 213 7.05 -3.04 -14.03
CA VAL A 213 5.76 -2.38 -14.15
C VAL A 213 5.97 -0.87 -14.31
N PRO A 214 5.71 -0.29 -15.50
CA PRO A 214 5.79 1.15 -15.68
C PRO A 214 4.68 1.85 -14.90
N MET A 215 5.05 2.78 -14.03
CA MET A 215 4.10 3.57 -13.27
C MET A 215 4.56 5.00 -13.06
N THR A 216 3.62 5.85 -12.63
CA THR A 216 3.95 7.22 -12.22
C THR A 216 4.69 7.22 -10.89
N LEU A 217 5.39 8.32 -10.55
CA LEU A 217 5.96 8.56 -9.23
C LEU A 217 4.96 8.31 -8.09
N ALA A 218 3.70 8.72 -8.27
CA ALA A 218 2.65 8.47 -7.30
C ALA A 218 2.34 6.97 -7.11
N GLY A 219 2.45 6.17 -8.17
CA GLY A 219 2.35 4.71 -8.11
C GLY A 219 3.53 4.07 -7.41
N ALA A 220 4.76 4.52 -7.70
CA ALA A 220 5.95 4.00 -7.04
C ALA A 220 5.93 4.26 -5.52
N LYS A 221 5.52 5.48 -5.10
CA LYS A 221 5.31 5.81 -3.68
C LYS A 221 4.23 4.94 -3.04
N ASP A 222 3.20 4.56 -3.79
CA ASP A 222 2.17 3.66 -3.29
C ASP A 222 2.70 2.24 -3.07
N VAL A 223 3.48 1.71 -4.01
CA VAL A 223 4.17 0.41 -3.84
C VAL A 223 5.00 0.41 -2.57
N LEU A 224 5.80 1.47 -2.34
CA LEU A 224 6.60 1.63 -1.14
C LEU A 224 5.74 1.66 0.14
N ALA A 225 4.64 2.42 0.14
CA ALA A 225 3.75 2.52 1.30
C ALA A 225 3.03 1.19 1.61
N ALA A 226 2.71 0.41 0.57
CA ALA A 226 2.03 -0.88 0.68
C ALA A 226 2.96 -2.04 1.07
N LEU A 227 4.27 -1.98 0.75
CA LEU A 227 5.25 -3.04 1.00
C LEU A 227 5.41 -3.35 2.48
N THR A 228 4.82 -4.44 2.98
CA THR A 228 4.75 -4.79 4.43
C THR A 228 6.14 -4.88 5.07
N PRO A 229 6.37 -4.39 6.33
CA PRO A 229 7.71 -4.09 6.82
C PRO A 229 8.37 -5.32 7.43
N TRP A 230 8.31 -6.40 6.67
CA TRP A 230 8.79 -7.72 7.03
C TRP A 230 10.07 -8.03 6.30
N LYS A 231 10.94 -8.77 6.98
CA LYS A 231 12.22 -9.17 6.42
C LYS A 231 12.06 -9.75 5.01
N ASP A 232 12.99 -9.38 4.13
CA ASP A 232 13.11 -9.84 2.74
C ASP A 232 12.04 -9.28 1.77
N ASN A 233 11.03 -8.54 2.25
CA ASN A 233 10.16 -7.78 1.35
C ASN A 233 10.95 -6.61 0.74
N PHE A 234 10.90 -6.48 -0.59
CA PHE A 234 11.71 -5.51 -1.33
C PHE A 234 10.96 -4.83 -2.47
N ALA A 235 11.50 -3.71 -2.94
CA ALA A 235 11.11 -3.06 -4.17
C ALA A 235 12.33 -2.45 -4.87
N VAL A 236 12.35 -2.52 -6.20
CA VAL A 236 13.36 -1.91 -7.06
C VAL A 236 12.67 -0.89 -7.95
N PHE A 237 13.29 0.27 -8.07
CA PHE A 237 12.79 1.40 -8.85
C PHE A 237 13.86 1.83 -9.84
N GLU A 238 13.54 1.81 -11.12
CA GLU A 238 14.40 2.28 -12.20
C GLU A 238 13.88 3.60 -12.78
N GLY A 239 14.77 4.58 -12.85
CA GLY A 239 14.52 5.89 -13.47
C GLY A 239 14.73 5.88 -14.98
N PRO A 240 14.19 6.85 -15.72
CA PRO A 240 14.26 6.90 -17.19
C PRO A 240 15.67 7.01 -17.78
N ALA A 241 16.69 7.31 -16.96
CA ALA A 241 18.10 7.34 -17.37
C ALA A 241 18.90 6.10 -16.91
N GLY A 242 18.22 5.06 -16.41
CA GLY A 242 18.83 3.82 -15.92
C GLY A 242 19.38 3.90 -14.49
N GLY A 243 19.09 4.97 -13.74
CA GLY A 243 19.39 5.02 -12.31
C GLY A 243 18.52 4.02 -11.55
N VAL A 244 19.09 3.31 -10.59
CA VAL A 244 18.37 2.29 -9.81
C VAL A 244 18.41 2.61 -8.33
N LEU A 245 17.26 2.56 -7.67
CA LEU A 245 17.14 2.48 -6.23
C LEU A 245 16.48 1.18 -5.84
N GLN A 246 17.08 0.47 -4.89
CA GLN A 246 16.51 -0.72 -4.28
C GLN A 246 16.25 -0.46 -2.81
N VAL A 247 15.13 -0.96 -2.31
CA VAL A 247 14.85 -1.00 -0.88
C VAL A 247 14.50 -2.42 -0.44
N CYS A 248 14.95 -2.80 0.74
CA CYS A 248 14.64 -4.08 1.35
C CYS A 248 14.35 -3.88 2.85
N TRP A 249 13.27 -4.48 3.32
CA TRP A 249 13.02 -4.56 4.76
C TRP A 249 13.92 -5.63 5.37
N GLU A 250 14.66 -5.24 6.39
CA GLU A 250 15.50 -6.12 7.20
C GLU A 250 14.89 -6.37 8.58
N GLU A 251 15.53 -7.27 9.33
CA GLU A 251 15.18 -7.58 10.72
C GLU A 251 14.99 -6.33 11.59
N GLY A 252 13.94 -6.38 12.42
CA GLY A 252 13.56 -5.28 13.29
C GLY A 252 12.83 -4.14 12.59
N ARG A 253 12.21 -4.38 11.42
CA ARG A 253 11.48 -3.39 10.61
C ARG A 253 12.37 -2.21 10.19
N ARG A 254 13.59 -2.51 9.78
CA ARG A 254 14.55 -1.49 9.31
C ARG A 254 14.57 -1.50 7.79
N LEU A 255 14.39 -0.34 7.16
CA LEU A 255 14.40 -0.23 5.70
C LEU A 255 15.83 0.03 5.23
N TRP A 256 16.45 -0.97 4.61
CA TRP A 256 17.68 -0.80 3.88
C TRP A 256 17.36 -0.15 2.53
N LEU A 257 18.09 0.91 2.18
CA LEU A 257 18.03 1.60 0.90
C LEU A 257 19.41 1.49 0.27
N GLU A 258 19.48 1.15 -1.00
CA GLU A 258 20.73 1.13 -1.74
C GLU A 258 20.60 1.55 -3.20
N ARG A 259 21.73 2.00 -3.74
CA ARG A 259 21.94 2.21 -5.16
C ARG A 259 22.98 1.20 -5.66
N PRO A 260 22.57 0.24 -6.50
CA PRO A 260 23.49 -0.62 -7.24
C PRO A 260 24.39 0.20 -8.19
N ASP A 261 25.67 -0.16 -8.25
CA ASP A 261 26.63 0.29 -9.27
C ASP A 261 27.19 -0.96 -9.97
N ALA A 262 26.58 -1.31 -11.09
CA ALA A 262 26.96 -2.48 -11.87
C ALA A 262 28.37 -2.35 -12.49
N GLU A 263 28.82 -1.13 -12.79
CA GLU A 263 30.15 -0.89 -13.36
C GLU A 263 31.23 -1.11 -12.28
N ALA A 264 31.01 -0.60 -11.07
CA ALA A 264 31.90 -0.78 -9.94
C ALA A 264 31.70 -2.12 -9.20
N ARG A 265 30.67 -2.90 -9.57
CA ARG A 265 30.26 -4.15 -8.92
C ARG A 265 30.09 -3.99 -7.41
N CYS A 266 29.38 -2.93 -7.01
CA CYS A 266 29.10 -2.67 -5.61
C CYS A 266 27.69 -2.08 -5.43
N SER A 267 27.27 -1.97 -4.18
CA SER A 267 26.05 -1.27 -3.80
C SER A 267 26.39 -0.24 -2.72
N HIS A 268 25.84 0.96 -2.89
CA HIS A 268 25.94 2.05 -1.93
C HIS A 268 24.65 2.10 -1.13
N GLY A 269 24.69 1.68 0.14
CA GLY A 269 23.48 1.52 0.93
C GLY A 269 23.55 2.09 2.34
N ARG A 270 22.38 2.38 2.90
CA ARG A 270 22.18 2.80 4.29
C ARG A 270 20.76 2.47 4.75
N TYR A 271 20.53 2.54 6.05
CA TYR A 271 19.15 2.57 6.56
C TYR A 271 18.51 3.94 6.29
N ALA A 272 17.23 3.90 5.91
CA ALA A 272 16.44 5.09 5.62
C ALA A 272 15.03 4.98 6.21
N THR A 273 14.33 6.10 6.31
CA THR A 273 12.88 6.09 6.57
C THR A 273 12.10 6.02 5.26
N PRO A 274 10.85 5.52 5.24
CA PRO A 274 10.01 5.56 4.04
C PRO A 274 9.89 6.97 3.43
N SER A 275 9.81 8.01 4.26
CA SER A 275 9.74 9.40 3.78
C SER A 275 11.02 9.83 3.05
N GLU A 276 12.20 9.44 3.54
CA GLU A 276 13.46 9.72 2.86
C GLU A 276 13.53 9.00 1.51
N VAL A 277 13.02 7.77 1.43
CA VAL A 277 12.93 7.03 0.16
C VAL A 277 11.97 7.73 -0.80
N GLU A 278 10.80 8.20 -0.35
CA GLU A 278 9.86 8.96 -1.22
C GLU A 278 10.49 10.24 -1.80
N ASP A 279 11.32 10.94 -1.04
CA ASP A 279 12.06 12.11 -1.51
C ASP A 279 13.06 11.72 -2.60
N LEU A 280 13.80 10.61 -2.42
CA LEU A 280 14.75 10.11 -3.41
C LEU A 280 14.06 9.54 -4.66
N LEU A 281 12.90 8.90 -4.54
CA LEU A 281 12.08 8.49 -5.69
C LEU A 281 11.65 9.71 -6.52
N THR A 282 11.38 10.83 -5.86
CA THR A 282 11.04 12.08 -6.55
C THR A 282 12.22 12.61 -7.37
N VAL A 283 13.44 12.50 -6.84
CA VAL A 283 14.66 12.81 -7.59
C VAL A 283 14.85 11.82 -8.75
N LEU A 284 14.75 10.52 -8.47
CA LEU A 284 14.91 9.45 -9.47
C LEU A 284 13.98 9.63 -10.67
N ALA A 285 12.70 9.89 -10.43
CA ALA A 285 11.72 10.06 -11.50
C ALA A 285 11.98 11.30 -12.37
N ARG A 286 12.42 12.40 -11.73
CA ARG A 286 12.57 13.71 -12.40
C ARG A 286 13.92 13.91 -13.07
N GLU A 287 14.98 13.39 -12.45
CA GLU A 287 16.37 13.54 -12.89
C GLU A 287 16.88 12.29 -13.63
N GLY A 288 16.17 11.17 -13.52
CA GLY A 288 16.52 9.89 -14.14
C GLY A 288 17.54 9.07 -13.35
N ASP A 289 18.19 9.66 -12.36
CA ASP A 289 19.19 9.03 -11.51
C ASP A 289 19.29 9.74 -10.15
N VAL A 290 19.84 9.06 -9.14
CA VAL A 290 20.03 9.58 -7.78
C VAL A 290 21.50 9.49 -7.40
N ALA A 291 22.24 10.59 -7.51
CA ALA A 291 23.66 10.62 -7.21
C ALA A 291 23.98 10.04 -5.82
N VAL A 292 25.04 9.22 -5.71
CA VAL A 292 25.46 8.59 -4.44
C VAL A 292 25.62 9.59 -3.30
N GLY A 293 26.09 10.82 -3.60
CA GLY A 293 26.19 11.89 -2.61
C GLY A 293 24.86 12.33 -1.99
N LEU A 294 23.72 12.12 -2.67
CA LEU A 294 22.37 12.38 -2.13
C LEU A 294 21.92 11.29 -1.16
N LEU A 295 22.56 10.13 -1.16
CA LEU A 295 22.33 9.09 -0.17
C LEU A 295 23.00 9.44 1.18
N GLY A 296 23.97 10.35 1.20
CA GLY A 296 24.70 10.72 2.43
C GLY A 296 25.75 9.69 2.83
N ASP A 297 25.83 9.37 4.13
CA ASP A 297 26.79 8.41 4.66
C ASP A 297 26.37 6.97 4.32
N VAL A 298 26.98 6.39 3.27
CA VAL A 298 26.67 5.05 2.77
C VAL A 298 27.75 4.03 3.13
N ALA A 299 27.32 2.81 3.42
CA ALA A 299 28.17 1.63 3.37
C ALA A 299 28.35 1.20 1.90
N VAL A 300 29.48 0.57 1.60
CA VAL A 300 29.77 0.00 0.28
C VAL A 300 29.86 -1.51 0.43
N ASP A 301 28.99 -2.24 -0.24
CA ASP A 301 29.04 -3.69 -0.33
C ASP A 301 29.49 -4.12 -1.72
N HIS A 302 30.48 -5.01 -1.82
CA HIS A 302 31.08 -5.43 -3.09
C HIS A 302 30.56 -6.80 -3.50
N TRP A 303 30.11 -6.92 -4.75
CA TRP A 303 29.52 -8.17 -5.25
C TRP A 303 30.63 -9.17 -5.60
N GLU A 304 30.70 -10.27 -4.85
CA GLU A 304 31.57 -11.39 -5.19
C GLU A 304 31.20 -11.98 -6.57
N SER A 305 32.21 -12.51 -7.26
CA SER A 305 32.13 -13.01 -8.64
C SER A 305 31.38 -14.32 -8.79
#